data_AF-A0AAD6ZZA2-F1
#
_entry.id   AF-A0AAD6ZZA2-F1
#
_cell.length_a   1.000
_cell.length_b   1.000
_cell.length_c   1.000
_cell.angle_alpha   90.00
_cell.angle_beta   90.00
_cell.angle_gamma   90.00
#
_symmetry.space_group_name_H-M   'P 1'
#
loop_
_entity.id
_entity.type
_entity.pdbx_description
1 polymer ?
#
loop_
_entity_poly.entity_id
_entity_poly.type
_entity_poly.pdbx_seq_one_letter_code
_entity_poly.pdbx_strand_id
1 'polypeptide(L)'
;MNTGQSDLSPSYQPYYFQSDDLFIPHVDEEPLYVNAKQYFRILKRRVARARLEELHRLSRQRKPYLHESRHKHAMRRPRGPGGRFLTAEEIAAQR
;
A
#
# COMPACT_ATOMS: atom_id res chain seq x y z
N MET A 1 67.86 5.69 10.78
CA MET A 1 66.97 4.91 11.66
C MET A 1 65.54 5.21 11.26
N ASN A 2 64.79 4.13 11.02
CA ASN A 2 63.32 3.97 10.94
C ASN A 2 62.57 4.93 11.90
N THR A 3 61.39 5.51 11.67
CA THR A 3 60.05 5.02 11.24
C THR A 3 59.21 6.27 10.86
N GLY A 4 58.34 6.33 9.85
CA GLY A 4 57.26 5.40 9.54
C GLY A 4 55.98 5.77 10.30
N GLN A 5 55.31 6.88 9.94
CA GLN A 5 53.91 7.15 10.32
C GLN A 5 53.30 8.19 9.37
N SER A 6 52.69 7.70 8.29
CA SER A 6 51.69 8.43 7.52
C SER A 6 50.36 7.77 7.83
N ASP A 7 49.57 8.41 8.67
CA ASP A 7 48.20 7.98 8.99
C ASP A 7 47.36 8.02 7.72
N LEU A 8 47.19 6.86 7.09
CA LEU A 8 46.21 6.65 6.04
C LEU A 8 44.83 6.70 6.70
N SER A 9 44.23 7.89 6.74
CA SER A 9 42.80 8.05 6.97
C SER A 9 42.05 7.10 6.05
N PRO A 10 41.19 6.20 6.55
CA PRO A 10 40.40 5.33 5.68
C PRO A 10 39.57 6.21 4.76
N SER A 11 39.90 6.21 3.46
CA SER A 11 39.05 6.82 2.45
C SER A 11 37.66 6.20 2.61
N TYR A 12 36.65 7.01 2.87
CA TYR A 12 35.26 6.57 2.91
C TYR A 12 34.91 6.03 1.53
N GLN A 13 35.03 4.72 1.34
CA GLN A 13 34.57 4.03 0.15
C GLN A 13 33.08 3.78 0.35
N PRO A 14 32.18 4.50 -0.35
CA PRO A 14 30.77 4.17 -0.30
C PRO A 14 30.61 2.77 -0.89
N TYR A 15 30.07 1.85 -0.10
CA TYR A 15 29.70 0.53 -0.55
C TYR A 15 28.66 0.68 -1.68
N TYR A 16 29.08 0.49 -2.93
CA TYR A 16 28.15 0.29 -4.02
C TYR A 16 27.47 -1.06 -3.78
N PHE A 17 26.24 -1.00 -3.28
CA PHE A 17 25.35 -2.15 -3.19
C PHE A 17 25.11 -2.64 -4.61
N GLN A 18 25.65 -3.82 -4.95
CA GLN A 18 25.60 -4.45 -6.28
C GLN A 18 24.21 -4.30 -6.91
N SER A 19 24.20 -3.63 -8.06
CA SER A 19 23.02 -3.10 -8.73
C SER A 19 22.58 -4.00 -9.88
N ASP A 20 22.37 -5.29 -9.62
CA ASP A 20 22.07 -6.25 -10.70
C ASP A 20 20.63 -6.77 -10.72
N ASP A 21 19.67 -6.17 -10.00
CA ASP A 21 18.29 -6.68 -10.09
C ASP A 21 17.15 -5.67 -9.90
N LEU A 22 17.37 -4.39 -10.19
CA LEU A 22 16.29 -3.40 -10.20
C LEU A 22 16.40 -2.47 -11.40
N PHE A 23 16.04 -2.99 -12.57
CA PHE A 23 15.66 -2.17 -13.73
C PHE A 23 14.44 -1.32 -13.35
N ILE A 24 14.68 -0.09 -12.89
CA ILE A 24 13.66 0.95 -12.80
C ILE A 24 13.55 1.50 -14.22
N PRO A 25 12.48 1.21 -14.98
CA PRO A 25 12.30 1.84 -16.28
C PRO A 25 12.36 3.36 -16.05
N HIS A 26 13.28 4.02 -16.74
CA HIS A 26 13.37 5.47 -16.79
C HIS A 26 12.02 5.97 -17.29
N VAL A 27 11.17 6.42 -16.36
CA VAL A 27 10.02 7.23 -16.70
C VAL A 27 10.64 8.58 -16.98
N ASP A 28 10.74 8.96 -18.25
CA ASP A 28 11.29 10.26 -18.73
C ASP A 28 10.41 11.46 -18.32
N GLU A 29 9.68 11.32 -17.20
CA GLU A 29 8.83 12.32 -16.60
C GLU A 29 9.72 13.17 -15.69
N GLU A 30 9.96 14.42 -16.10
CA GLU A 30 10.69 15.45 -15.35
C GLU A 30 10.41 15.34 -13.85
N PRO A 31 11.43 15.26 -12.97
CA PRO A 31 11.21 15.04 -11.56
C PRO A 31 10.50 16.24 -10.95
N LEU A 32 9.19 16.10 -10.74
CA LEU A 32 8.42 17.01 -9.89
C LEU A 32 9.19 17.18 -8.57
N TYR A 33 9.48 18.42 -8.20
CA TYR A 33 10.22 18.69 -6.97
C TYR A 33 9.45 18.13 -5.77
N VAL A 34 10.00 17.05 -5.20
CA VAL A 34 9.47 16.37 -4.02
C VAL A 34 10.52 16.40 -2.91
N ASN A 35 10.13 15.98 -1.72
CA ASN A 35 11.07 15.84 -0.62
C ASN A 35 12.23 14.90 -1.02
N ALA A 36 13.46 15.40 -0.89
CA ALA A 36 14.69 14.69 -1.24
C ALA A 36 14.79 13.29 -0.61
N LYS A 37 14.35 13.13 0.65
CA LYS A 37 14.37 11.84 1.35
C LYS A 37 13.40 10.80 0.79
N GLN A 38 12.43 11.23 -0.02
CA GLN A 38 11.34 10.38 -0.50
C GLN A 38 11.47 10.02 -1.97
N TYR A 39 12.22 10.79 -2.77
CA TYR A 39 12.30 10.67 -4.23
C TYR A 39 12.44 9.22 -4.74
N PHE A 40 13.51 8.53 -4.35
CA PHE A 40 13.75 7.14 -4.78
C PHE A 40 12.66 6.17 -4.34
N ARG A 41 12.08 6.37 -3.14
CA ARG A 41 11.03 5.50 -2.63
C ARG A 41 9.69 5.73 -3.33
N ILE A 42 9.41 6.98 -3.74
CA ILE A 42 8.25 7.32 -4.57
C ILE A 42 8.35 6.59 -5.91
N LEU A 43 9.50 6.65 -6.58
CA LEU A 43 9.72 5.94 -7.85
C LEU A 43 9.49 4.42 -7.71
N LYS A 44 10.13 3.79 -6.70
CA LYS A 44 9.93 2.35 -6.43
C LYS A 44 8.46 1.98 -6.18
N ARG A 45 7.73 2.80 -5.42
CA ARG A 45 6.30 2.58 -5.15
C ARG A 45 5.42 2.79 -6.37
N ARG A 46 5.76 3.72 -7.27
CA ARG A 46 5.04 3.92 -8.55
C ARG A 46 5.13 2.67 -9.42
N VAL A 47 6.34 2.14 -9.62
CA VAL A 47 6.54 0.89 -10.37
C VAL A 47 5.76 -0.28 -9.74
N ALA A 48 5.81 -0.42 -8.40
CA ALA A 48 5.07 -1.46 -7.71
C ALA A 48 3.54 -1.33 -7.86
N ARG A 49 3.00 -0.10 -7.77
CA ARG A 49 1.56 0.15 -7.98
C ARG A 49 1.14 -0.13 -9.43
N ALA A 50 1.92 0.31 -10.41
CA ALA A 50 1.63 0.05 -11.82
C ALA A 50 1.51 -1.46 -12.12
N ARG A 51 2.46 -2.26 -11.61
CA ARG A 51 2.41 -3.74 -11.72
C ARG A 51 1.17 -4.33 -11.04
N LEU A 52 0.80 -3.83 -9.85
CA LEU A 52 -0.39 -4.29 -9.13
C LEU A 52 -1.71 -3.88 -9.81
N GLU A 53 -1.76 -2.70 -10.43
CA GLU A 53 -2.93 -2.21 -11.18
C GLU A 53 -3.12 -2.94 -12.51
N GLU A 54 -2.03 -3.37 -13.15
CA GLU A 54 -2.08 -4.23 -14.33
C GLU A 54 -2.62 -5.63 -14.00
N LEU A 55 -2.07 -6.25 -12.94
CA LEU A 55 -2.47 -7.60 -12.51
C LEU A 55 -3.88 -7.60 -11.93
N HIS A 56 -4.15 -6.69 -11.00
CA HIS A 56 -5.47 -6.50 -10.45
C HIS A 56 -6.14 -5.39 -11.25
N ARG A 57 -6.91 -5.78 -12.27
CA ARG A 57 -7.93 -4.95 -12.96
C ARG A 57 -9.00 -4.47 -11.95
N LEU A 58 -8.58 -3.74 -10.93
CA LEU A 58 -9.38 -3.21 -9.85
C LEU A 58 -10.40 -2.29 -10.49
N SER A 59 -11.66 -2.69 -10.44
CA SER A 59 -12.77 -1.83 -10.80
C SER A 59 -12.63 -0.55 -9.99
N ARG A 60 -12.37 0.59 -10.66
CA ARG A 60 -12.18 1.89 -9.99
C ARG A 60 -13.41 2.29 -9.17
N GLN A 61 -14.59 1.75 -9.51
CA GLN A 61 -15.83 1.99 -8.79
C GLN A 61 -16.02 1.00 -7.64
N ARG A 62 -16.43 1.53 -6.48
CA ARG A 62 -16.76 0.73 -5.28
C ARG A 62 -18.09 0.03 -5.51
N LYS A 63 -18.17 -1.26 -5.15
CA LYS A 63 -19.43 -2.01 -5.16
C LYS A 63 -20.37 -1.49 -4.05
N PRO A 64 -21.69 -1.48 -4.26
CA PRO A 64 -22.67 -1.06 -3.23
C PRO A 64 -22.60 -1.93 -1.97
N TYR A 65 -22.22 -3.19 -2.12
CA TYR A 65 -21.89 -4.12 -1.05
C TYR A 65 -20.80 -5.09 -1.53
N LEU A 66 -20.04 -5.64 -0.59
CA LEU A 66 -18.90 -6.50 -0.94
C LEU A 66 -19.30 -7.96 -1.22
N HIS A 67 -20.30 -8.47 -0.49
CA HIS A 67 -20.70 -9.88 -0.55
C HIS A 67 -22.21 -10.02 -0.66
N GLU A 68 -22.67 -10.81 -1.63
CA GLU A 68 -24.09 -11.07 -1.88
C GLU A 68 -24.79 -11.74 -0.68
N SER A 69 -24.15 -12.73 -0.07
CA SER A 69 -24.71 -13.43 1.10
C SER A 69 -24.96 -12.50 2.29
N ARG A 70 -24.04 -11.55 2.53
CA ARG A 70 -24.17 -10.55 3.61
C ARG A 70 -25.29 -9.57 3.33
N HIS A 71 -25.42 -9.13 2.08
CA HIS A 71 -26.53 -8.28 1.66
C HIS A 71 -27.88 -8.97 1.89
N LYS A 72 -28.02 -10.22 1.41
CA LYS A 72 -29.23 -11.05 1.64
C LYS A 72 -29.51 -11.27 3.14
N HIS A 73 -28.47 -11.48 3.95
CA HIS A 73 -28.62 -11.59 5.40
C HIS A 73 -29.17 -10.30 6.01
N ALA A 74 -28.60 -9.14 5.66
CA ALA A 74 -29.06 -7.84 6.16
C ALA A 74 -30.50 -7.52 5.73
N MET A 75 -30.94 -7.97 4.55
CA MET A 75 -32.32 -7.78 4.08
C MET A 75 -33.33 -8.68 4.81
N ARG A 76 -32.94 -9.91 5.18
CA ARG A 76 -33.82 -10.87 5.87
C ARG A 76 -33.98 -10.62 7.38
N ARG A 77 -33.15 -9.77 7.98
CA ARG A 77 -33.21 -9.51 9.42
C ARG A 77 -34.49 -8.74 9.79
N PRO A 78 -35.21 -9.12 10.86
CA PRO A 78 -36.37 -8.38 11.33
C PRO A 78 -35.97 -6.98 11.80
N ARG A 79 -36.84 -6.00 11.54
CA ARG A 79 -36.60 -4.59 11.81
C ARG A 79 -37.72 -4.02 12.67
N GLY A 80 -37.35 -3.09 13.55
CA GLY A 80 -38.30 -2.27 14.29
C GLY A 80 -38.82 -1.08 13.46
N PRO A 81 -39.75 -0.28 14.01
CA PRO A 81 -40.41 0.83 13.30
C PRO A 81 -39.48 1.98 12.86
N GLY A 82 -38.20 1.97 13.23
CA GLY A 82 -37.17 2.93 12.77
C GLY A 82 -36.14 2.36 11.81
N GLY A 83 -36.37 1.17 11.24
CA GLY A 83 -35.44 0.53 10.30
C GLY A 83 -34.19 -0.09 10.94
N ARG A 84 -33.99 0.09 12.25
CA ARG A 84 -32.98 -0.62 13.05
C ARG A 84 -33.33 -2.11 13.10
N PHE A 85 -32.30 -2.94 13.19
CA PHE A 85 -32.51 -4.34 13.52
C PHE A 85 -33.00 -4.48 14.95
N LEU A 86 -33.93 -5.40 15.17
CA LEU A 86 -34.39 -5.73 16.51
C LEU A 86 -33.25 -6.32 17.36
N THR A 87 -33.29 -6.03 18.66
CA THR A 87 -32.42 -6.68 19.63
C THR A 87 -32.88 -8.13 19.87
N ALA A 88 -32.03 -8.96 20.47
CA ALA A 88 -32.39 -10.35 20.74
C ALA A 88 -33.60 -10.47 21.67
N GLU A 89 -33.72 -9.56 22.65
CA GLU A 89 -34.84 -9.48 23.59
C GLU A 89 -36.14 -9.10 22.87
N GLU A 90 -36.10 -8.10 21.98
CA GLU A 90 -37.26 -7.68 21.17
C GLU A 90 -37.72 -8.78 20.21
N ILE A 91 -36.78 -9.53 19.61
CA ILE A 91 -37.10 -10.68 18.74
C ILE A 91 -37.78 -11.79 19.55
N ALA A 92 -37.32 -12.05 20.77
CA ALA A 92 -37.92 -13.06 21.65
C ALA A 92 -39.33 -12.65 22.09
N ALA A 93 -39.58 -11.36 22.33
CA ALA A 93 -40.89 -10.84 22.68
C ALA A 93 -41.92 -10.84 21.53
N GLN A 94 -41.44 -10.91 20.28
CA GLN A 94 -42.27 -10.88 19.08
C GLN A 94 -42.64 -12.29 18.55
N ARG A 95 -42.12 -13.33 19.19
CA ARG A 95 -42.27 -14.73 18.81
C ARG A 95 -43.28 -15.43 19.72
#